data_AF-A0A1M6TU44-F1
#
_entry.id   AF-A0A1M6TU44-F1
#
_cell.length_a   1.000
_cell.length_b   1.000
_cell.length_c   1.000
_cell.angle_alpha   90.00
_cell.angle_beta   90.00
_cell.angle_gamma   90.00
#
_symmetry.space_group_name_H-M   'P 1'
#
loop_
_entity.id
_entity.type
_entity.pdbx_description
1 polymer ?
#
loop_
_entity_poly.entity_id
_entity_poly.type
_entity_poly.pdbx_seq_one_letter_code
_entity_poly.pdbx_strand_id
1 'polypeptide(L)'
;MFVFLGLIPATVSLLKVEIEKDKCIDCKLCEKNCPMDIKLIDYKNENKRILSTECILCKTCINVCPKKAIRVTKGFDFDFKEKLNYANRKEKRVQI
;
A
#
# COMPACT_ATOMS: atom_id res chain seq x y z
N MET A 1 -9.35 -16.95 -32.59
CA MET A 1 -8.32 -17.40 -31.62
C MET A 1 -7.19 -16.40 -31.69
N PHE A 2 -6.70 -15.85 -30.56
CA PHE A 2 -5.79 -14.68 -30.45
C PHE A 2 -6.51 -13.34 -30.76
N VAL A 3 -6.63 -12.30 -29.91
CA VAL A 3 -5.99 -11.88 -28.65
C VAL A 3 -7.03 -11.01 -27.90
N PHE A 4 -7.76 -11.58 -26.94
CA PHE A 4 -8.66 -10.82 -26.02
C PHE A 4 -7.98 -10.51 -24.66
N LEU A 5 -6.68 -10.79 -24.52
CA LEU A 5 -5.98 -10.81 -23.23
C LEU A 5 -5.08 -9.56 -23.00
N GLY A 6 -5.61 -8.38 -23.30
CA GLY A 6 -4.90 -7.09 -23.12
C GLY A 6 -5.41 -6.22 -21.97
N LEU A 7 -6.25 -6.74 -21.07
CA LEU A 7 -7.02 -5.94 -20.09
C LEU A 7 -6.85 -6.36 -18.63
N ILE A 8 -5.69 -6.89 -18.24
CA ILE A 8 -5.35 -7.03 -16.83
C ILE A 8 -4.34 -5.92 -16.47
N PRO A 9 -4.79 -4.68 -16.21
CA PRO A 9 -3.91 -3.66 -15.68
C PRO A 9 -3.39 -4.13 -14.31
N ALA A 10 -2.12 -3.84 -14.00
CA ALA A 10 -1.47 -4.19 -12.73
C ALA A 10 -2.20 -3.64 -11.47
N THR A 11 -3.19 -2.77 -11.67
CA THR A 11 -4.17 -2.29 -10.68
C THR A 11 -5.09 -3.38 -10.14
N VAL A 12 -5.13 -4.56 -10.78
CA VAL A 12 -5.92 -5.75 -10.38
C VAL A 12 -5.11 -6.67 -9.45
N SER A 13 -4.09 -6.14 -8.76
CA SER A 13 -3.38 -6.91 -7.74
C SER A 13 -4.34 -7.23 -6.59
N LEU A 14 -4.85 -8.47 -6.58
CA LEU A 14 -5.80 -8.97 -5.59
C LEU A 14 -5.20 -9.00 -4.18
N LEU A 15 -3.87 -9.16 -4.09
CA LEU A 15 -3.15 -9.25 -2.83
C LEU A 15 -2.60 -7.88 -2.45
N LYS A 16 -3.03 -7.37 -1.31
CA LYS A 16 -2.51 -6.13 -0.72
C LYS A 16 -2.27 -6.30 0.77
N VAL A 17 -1.49 -5.39 1.34
CA VAL A 17 -1.23 -5.35 2.78
C VAL A 17 -2.30 -4.52 3.46
N GLU A 18 -2.73 -4.93 4.65
CA GLU A 18 -3.74 -4.26 5.46
C GLU A 18 -3.27 -4.22 6.91
N ILE A 19 -3.59 -3.12 7.61
CA ILE A 19 -3.23 -2.91 9.02
C ILE A 19 -4.51 -2.95 9.85
N GLU A 20 -4.56 -3.87 10.81
CA GLU A 20 -5.61 -3.94 11.81
C GLU A 20 -5.42 -2.79 12.82
N LYS A 21 -6.33 -1.82 12.81
CA LYS A 21 -6.31 -0.66 13.70
C LYS A 21 -6.29 -1.07 15.17
N ASP A 22 -7.08 -2.06 15.54
CA ASP A 22 -7.26 -2.50 16.93
C ASP A 22 -5.98 -3.06 17.56
N LYS A 23 -5.07 -3.60 16.73
CA LYS A 23 -3.78 -4.15 17.18
C LYS A 23 -2.62 -3.18 16.99
N CYS A 24 -2.82 -2.10 16.24
CA CYS A 24 -1.76 -1.16 15.90
C CYS A 24 -1.54 -0.16 17.03
N ILE A 25 -0.30 -0.06 17.50
CA ILE A 25 0.12 0.87 18.58
C ILE A 25 0.86 2.11 18.06
N ASP A 26 0.77 2.41 16.76
CA ASP A 26 1.40 3.59 16.15
C ASP A 26 2.91 3.75 16.37
N CYS A 27 3.62 2.63 16.55
CA CYS A 27 5.08 2.61 16.76
C CYS A 27 5.91 3.05 15.54
N LYS A 28 5.31 3.16 14.34
CA LYS A 28 5.94 3.55 13.06
C LYS A 28 7.14 2.71 12.60
N LEU A 29 7.38 1.55 13.22
CA LEU A 29 8.46 0.62 12.81
C LEU A 29 8.28 0.10 11.39
N CYS A 30 7.04 -0.10 10.95
CA CYS A 30 6.74 -0.59 9.61
C CYS A 30 7.10 0.41 8.50
N GLU A 31 7.01 1.71 8.76
CA GLU A 31 7.42 2.77 7.83
C GLU A 31 8.95 2.88 7.79
N LYS A 32 9.60 2.92 8.97
CA LYS A 32 11.06 3.03 9.09
C LYS A 32 11.82 1.89 8.42
N ASN A 33 11.25 0.67 8.42
CA ASN A 33 11.87 -0.50 7.82
C ASN A 33 11.33 -0.79 6.41
N CYS A 34 10.48 0.07 5.85
CA CYS A 34 10.00 -0.11 4.49
C CYS A 34 11.10 0.30 3.50
N PRO A 35 11.62 -0.61 2.65
CA PRO A 35 12.65 -0.26 1.68
C PRO A 35 12.17 0.74 0.62
N MET A 36 10.85 0.85 0.44
CA MET A 36 10.20 1.75 -0.50
C MET A 36 9.68 3.04 0.16
N ASP A 37 10.00 3.26 1.43
CA ASP A 37 9.61 4.45 2.21
C ASP A 37 8.10 4.80 2.11
N ILE A 38 7.27 3.76 2.16
CA ILE A 38 5.81 3.90 2.06
C ILE A 38 5.26 4.36 3.43
N LYS A 39 4.36 5.34 3.41
CA LYS A 39 3.63 5.81 4.60
C LYS A 39 2.46 4.90 4.97
N LEU A 40 2.76 3.75 5.56
CA LEU A 40 1.77 2.74 5.93
C LEU A 40 0.72 3.26 6.95
N ILE A 41 1.09 4.19 7.82
CA ILE A 41 0.18 4.73 8.85
C ILE A 41 -0.90 5.63 8.22
N ASP A 42 -0.60 6.32 7.12
CA ASP A 42 -1.61 7.11 6.39
C ASP A 42 -2.73 6.20 5.86
N TYR A 43 -2.35 5.08 5.22
CA TYR A 43 -3.31 4.06 4.75
C TYR A 43 -4.12 3.45 5.91
N LYS A 44 -3.45 3.15 7.03
CA LYS A 44 -4.13 2.73 8.27
C LYS A 44 -5.19 3.76 8.64
N ASN A 45 -4.83 5.04 8.79
CA ASN A 45 -5.74 6.09 9.23
C ASN A 45 -6.96 6.22 8.30
N GLU A 46 -6.74 6.11 6.99
CA GLU A 46 -7.80 6.11 5.97
C GLU A 46 -8.69 4.84 5.95
N ASN A 47 -8.44 3.84 6.81
CA ASN A 47 -9.08 2.52 6.76
C ASN A 47 -8.91 1.83 5.40
N LYS A 48 -7.79 2.07 4.72
CA LYS A 48 -7.50 1.50 3.42
C LYS A 48 -6.39 0.47 3.52
N ARG A 49 -6.42 -0.47 2.59
CA ARG A 49 -5.26 -1.30 2.28
C ARG A 49 -4.15 -0.42 1.71
N ILE A 50 -2.92 -0.94 1.71
CA ILE A 50 -1.79 -0.26 1.11
C ILE A 50 -2.01 -0.24 -0.40
N LEU A 51 -2.53 0.89 -0.88
CA LEU A 51 -2.72 1.29 -2.28
C LEU A 51 -1.45 1.12 -3.10
N SER A 52 -0.39 1.69 -2.53
CA SER A 52 0.81 2.16 -3.23
C SER A 52 1.34 1.20 -4.30
N THR A 53 1.48 1.70 -5.53
CA THR A 53 2.18 1.08 -6.65
C THR A 53 3.63 0.71 -6.33
N GLU A 54 4.24 1.38 -5.35
CA GLU A 54 5.59 1.12 -4.89
C GLU A 54 5.66 -0.10 -3.95
N CYS A 55 4.53 -0.62 -3.47
CA CYS A 55 4.51 -1.77 -2.57
C CYS A 55 4.84 -3.06 -3.33
N ILE A 56 6.09 -3.51 -3.21
CA ILE A 56 6.58 -4.76 -3.80
C ILE A 56 6.21 -6.03 -3.03
N LEU A 57 5.30 -5.96 -2.04
CA LEU A 57 4.93 -7.07 -1.16
C LEU A 57 6.13 -7.83 -0.53
N CYS A 58 7.19 -7.11 -0.14
CA CYS A 58 8.38 -7.72 0.48
C CYS A 58 8.14 -8.32 1.88
N LYS A 59 6.98 -8.03 2.50
CA LYS A 59 6.57 -8.49 3.84
C LYS A 59 7.44 -8.01 5.01
N THR A 60 8.40 -7.11 4.79
CA THR A 60 9.23 -6.55 5.87
C THR A 60 8.39 -5.92 6.98
N CYS A 61 7.35 -5.17 6.61
CA CYS A 61 6.43 -4.54 7.57
C CYS A 61 5.73 -5.55 8.50
N ILE A 62 5.40 -6.75 8.00
CA ILE A 62 4.77 -7.81 8.77
C ILE A 62 5.77 -8.37 9.79
N ASN A 63 7.01 -8.61 9.36
CA ASN A 63 8.04 -9.20 10.21
C ASN A 63 8.49 -8.28 11.35
N VAL A 64 8.59 -6.97 11.09
CA VAL A 64 9.03 -5.99 12.11
C VAL A 64 7.92 -5.56 13.07
N CYS A 65 6.66 -5.93 12.81
CA CYS A 65 5.55 -5.47 13.63
C CYS A 65 5.47 -6.27 14.95
N PRO A 66 5.73 -5.65 16.13
CA PRO A 66 5.76 -6.38 17.41
C PRO A 66 4.37 -6.91 17.82
N LYS A 67 3.30 -6.26 17.36
CA LYS A 67 1.91 -6.66 17.63
C LYS A 67 1.30 -7.55 16.55
N LYS A 68 2.05 -7.88 15.50
CA LYS A 68 1.56 -8.62 14.32
C LYS A 68 0.23 -8.05 13.79
N ALA A 69 0.12 -6.73 13.78
CA ALA A 69 -1.08 -6.00 13.36
C ALA A 69 -1.22 -5.90 11.83
N ILE A 70 -0.24 -6.37 11.08
CA ILE A 70 -0.16 -6.22 9.62
C ILE A 70 -0.34 -7.59 8.97
N ARG A 71 -1.27 -7.68 8.02
CA ARG A 71 -1.62 -8.91 7.31
C ARG A 71 -1.72 -8.68 5.80
N VAL A 72 -1.50 -9.73 5.02
CA VAL A 72 -1.80 -9.72 3.59
C VAL A 72 -3.26 -10.15 3.42
N THR A 73 -4.08 -9.29 2.84
CA THR A 73 -5.48 -9.57 2.55
C THR A 73 -5.70 -9.66 1.04
N LYS A 74 -6.69 -10.46 0.66
CA LYS A 74 -7.16 -10.57 -0.71
C LYS A 74 -8.40 -9.68 -0.85
N GLY A 75 -8.44 -8.84 -1.88
CA GLY A 75 -9.68 -8.17 -2.26
C GLY A 75 -9.51 -7.21 -3.43
N PHE A 76 -10.67 -6.81 -3.96
CA PHE A 76 -10.76 -6.01 -5.17
C PHE A 76 -10.96 -4.55 -4.77
N ASP A 77 -9.87 -3.82 -4.61
CA ASP A 77 -9.94 -2.40 -4.29
C ASP A 77 -10.03 -1.60 -5.60
N PHE A 78 -11.26 -1.29 -6.01
CA PHE A 78 -11.57 -0.52 -7.22
C PHE A 78 -11.33 0.99 -7.01
N ASP A 79 -10.12 1.37 -6.57
CA ASP A 79 -9.79 2.77 -6.27
C ASP A 79 -8.94 3.36 -7.40
N PHE A 80 -9.57 4.11 -8.30
CA PHE A 80 -8.91 4.83 -9.41
C PHE A 80 -8.13 6.08 -8.94
N LYS A 81 -8.20 6.38 -7.63
CA LYS A 81 -7.70 7.61 -7.00
C LYS A 81 -6.18 7.63 -6.78
N GLU A 82 -5.53 6.47 -6.91
CA GLU A 82 -4.11 6.31 -6.60
C GLU A 82 -3.18 7.08 -7.55
N LYS A 83 -3.53 7.17 -8.84
CA LYS A 83 -2.76 7.95 -9.83
C LYS A 83 -2.72 9.45 -9.50
N LEU A 84 -3.78 10.00 -8.92
CA LEU A 84 -3.86 11.42 -8.55
C LEU A 84 -2.99 11.73 -7.32
N ASN A 85 -2.93 10.83 -6.34
CA ASN A 85 -2.08 11.01 -5.15
C ASN A 85 -0.58 10.85 -5.43
N TYR A 86 -0.19 10.14 -6.49
CA TYR A 86 1.19 10.12 -6.97
C TYR A 86 1.57 11.42 -7.69
N ALA A 87 0.70 11.93 -8.59
CA ALA A 87 0.92 13.19 -9.30
C ALA A 87 1.03 14.39 -8.32
N ASN A 88 0.10 14.50 -7.38
CA ASN A 88 0.11 15.56 -6.36
C ASN A 88 1.34 15.53 -5.43
N ARG A 89 1.93 14.35 -5.17
CA ARG A 89 3.16 14.22 -4.37
C ARG A 89 4.43 14.60 -5.12
N LYS A 90 4.47 14.40 -6.46
CA LYS A 90 5.58 14.84 -7.31
C LYS A 90 5.60 16.36 -7.47
N GLU A 91 4.44 16.97 -7.68
CA GLU A 91 4.30 18.44 -7.80
C GLU A 91 4.81 19.18 -6.56
N LYS A 92 4.57 18.64 -5.36
CA LYS A 92 5.00 19.25 -4.09
C LYS A 92 6.49 19.09 -3.76
N ARG A 93 7.22 18.22 -4.46
CA ARG A 93 8.69 18.04 -4.30
C ARG A 93 9.51 18.88 -5.30
N VAL A 94 8.87 19.50 -6.29
CA VAL A 94 9.52 20.33 -7.34
C VAL A 94 9.43 21.83 -7.05
N GLN A 95 8.66 22.25 -6.05
CA GLN A 95 8.63 23.64 -5.54
C GLN A 95 9.48 23.80 -4.28
N ILE A 96 10.80 23.57 -4.38
CA ILE A 96 11.83 24.14 -3.50
C ILE A 96 13.01 24.53 -4.38
#